data_AF-A0ABD4BK34-F1
#
_entry.id   AF-A0ABD4BK34-F1
#
_cell.length_a   1.000
_cell.length_b   1.000
_cell.length_c   1.000
_cell.angle_alpha   90.00
_cell.angle_beta   90.00
_cell.angle_gamma   90.00
#
_symmetry.space_group_name_H-M   'P 1'
#
loop_
_entity.id
_entity.type
_entity.pdbx_description
1 polymer ?
#
loop_
_entity_poly.entity_id
_entity_poly.type
_entity_poly.pdbx_seq_one_letter_code
_entity_poly.pdbx_strand_id
1 'polypeptide(L)'
;MAGKKKTPDQAVQAVVLREAGYSLPAIAAQLEISVSTTQRLLKRHPAVVGATTQALIAKAREELINSVFGLESVQLVAASLAAGELSALDLIRLRLTEAIESLDTSTANAPLACRALAACATTLRLTQEVGRKALPLEKLGQALETDELPELIIHVMTEQDVLDMRAEQRRYDAEMNGELNDDEIQNEIWRQHKLGLLNKPELDDDIIEES
;
A
#
# COMPACT_ATOMS: atom_id res chain seq x y z
N MET A 1 -7.14 41.41 -27.87
CA MET A 1 -8.35 40.57 -27.77
C MET A 1 -7.99 39.17 -28.23
N ALA A 2 -7.82 38.23 -27.29
CA ALA A 2 -7.53 36.81 -27.57
C ALA A 2 -8.24 35.96 -26.50
N GLY A 3 -9.01 34.99 -26.97
CA GLY A 3 -10.01 34.24 -26.20
C GLY A 3 -9.47 33.48 -24.99
N LYS A 4 -10.07 33.74 -23.82
CA LYS A 4 -9.92 32.89 -22.63
C LYS A 4 -10.62 31.56 -22.90
N LYS A 5 -9.83 30.48 -22.98
CA LYS A 5 -10.33 29.11 -22.91
C LYS A 5 -11.21 28.96 -21.67
N LYS A 6 -12.34 28.29 -21.85
CA LYS A 6 -13.43 28.13 -20.89
C LYS A 6 -12.98 27.26 -19.71
N THR A 7 -12.23 27.84 -18.76
CA THR A 7 -11.99 27.24 -17.44
C THR A 7 -13.37 27.02 -16.82
N PRO A 8 -13.71 25.83 -16.31
CA PRO A 8 -14.99 25.65 -15.62
C PRO A 8 -15.07 26.67 -14.48
N ASP A 9 -16.23 27.29 -14.32
CA ASP A 9 -16.43 28.39 -13.39
C ASP A 9 -15.99 27.94 -11.98
N GLN A 10 -14.98 28.60 -11.42
CA GLN A 10 -14.42 28.26 -10.10
C GLN A 10 -15.48 28.28 -9.00
N ALA A 11 -16.56 29.06 -9.20
CA ALA A 11 -17.73 29.04 -8.34
C ALA A 11 -18.45 27.68 -8.33
N VAL A 12 -18.65 27.07 -9.50
CA VAL A 12 -19.29 25.74 -9.63
C VAL A 12 -18.42 24.66 -9.02
N GLN A 13 -17.10 24.72 -9.25
CA GLN A 13 -16.16 23.76 -8.65
C GLN A 13 -16.14 23.86 -7.12
N ALA A 14 -16.16 25.08 -6.57
CA ALA A 14 -16.21 25.29 -5.13
C ALA A 14 -17.49 24.72 -4.51
N VAL A 15 -18.64 24.89 -5.17
CA VAL A 15 -19.93 24.33 -4.73
C VAL A 15 -19.90 22.81 -4.74
N VAL A 16 -19.45 22.19 -5.83
CA VAL A 16 -19.35 20.72 -5.95
C VAL A 16 -18.42 20.14 -4.88
N LEU A 17 -17.24 20.73 -4.66
CA LEU A 17 -16.33 20.29 -3.61
C LEU A 17 -16.93 20.48 -2.21
N ARG A 18 -17.70 21.56 -1.99
CA ARG A 18 -18.38 21.80 -0.72
C ARG A 18 -19.50 20.79 -0.45
N GLU A 19 -20.26 20.41 -1.48
CA GLU A 19 -21.29 19.37 -1.41
C GLU A 19 -20.68 17.98 -1.20
N ALA A 20 -19.50 17.73 -1.78
CA ALA A 20 -18.69 16.53 -1.55
C ALA A 20 -18.05 16.47 -0.14
N GLY A 21 -18.28 17.50 0.70
CA GLY A 21 -17.87 17.51 2.11
C GLY A 21 -16.49 18.11 2.38
N TYR A 22 -15.85 18.75 1.39
CA TYR A 22 -14.53 19.36 1.58
C TYR A 22 -14.61 20.58 2.52
N SER A 23 -13.56 20.74 3.33
CA SER A 23 -13.40 21.89 4.22
C SER A 23 -13.00 23.14 3.42
N LEU A 24 -13.29 24.33 3.94
CA LEU A 24 -12.96 25.60 3.25
C LEU A 24 -11.45 25.72 2.93
N PRO A 25 -10.51 25.33 3.82
CA PRO A 25 -9.10 25.33 3.50
C PRO A 25 -8.71 24.32 2.42
N ALA A 26 -9.34 23.13 2.39
CA ALA A 26 -9.06 22.12 1.37
C ALA A 26 -9.51 22.57 -0.03
N ILE A 27 -10.71 23.18 -0.12
CA ILE A 27 -11.21 23.77 -1.37
C ILE A 27 -10.30 24.92 -1.83
N ALA A 28 -9.85 25.77 -0.91
CA ALA A 28 -8.93 26.86 -1.20
C ALA A 28 -7.61 26.36 -1.78
N ALA A 29 -7.02 25.33 -1.16
CA ALA A 29 -5.80 24.69 -1.67
C ALA A 29 -6.01 24.03 -3.04
N GLN A 30 -7.10 23.30 -3.23
CA GLN A 30 -7.37 22.56 -4.46
C GLN A 30 -7.74 23.44 -5.66
N LEU A 31 -8.33 24.61 -5.41
CA LEU A 31 -8.65 25.59 -6.44
C LEU A 31 -7.58 26.68 -6.60
N GLU A 32 -6.47 26.59 -5.83
CA GLU A 32 -5.39 27.58 -5.78
C GLU A 32 -5.88 29.02 -5.52
N ILE A 33 -6.86 29.15 -4.62
CA ILE A 33 -7.44 30.45 -4.22
C ILE A 33 -7.33 30.66 -2.71
N SER A 34 -7.48 31.91 -2.26
CA SER A 34 -7.49 32.18 -0.82
C SER A 34 -8.75 31.63 -0.14
N VAL A 35 -8.64 31.25 1.14
CA VAL A 35 -9.80 30.84 1.96
C VAL A 35 -10.90 31.91 1.97
N SER A 36 -10.52 33.20 1.97
CA SER A 36 -11.45 34.33 1.89
C SER A 36 -12.22 34.38 0.56
N THR A 37 -11.56 34.00 -0.54
CA THR A 37 -12.15 33.90 -1.87
C THR A 37 -13.15 32.74 -1.91
N THR A 38 -12.77 31.58 -1.37
CA THR A 38 -13.65 30.41 -1.24
C THR A 38 -14.90 30.71 -0.42
N GLN A 39 -14.76 31.40 0.72
CA GLN A 39 -15.89 31.84 1.54
C GLN A 39 -16.82 32.79 0.78
N ARG A 40 -16.27 33.74 0.01
CA ARG A 40 -17.07 34.64 -0.84
C ARG A 40 -17.84 33.88 -1.94
N LEU A 41 -17.19 32.93 -2.61
CA LEU A 41 -17.81 32.12 -3.66
C LEU A 41 -18.98 31.29 -3.10
N LEU A 42 -18.77 30.60 -1.98
CA LEU A 42 -19.79 29.77 -1.32
C LEU A 42 -20.90 30.58 -0.63
N LYS A 43 -20.64 31.84 -0.26
CA LYS A 43 -21.69 32.75 0.21
C LYS A 43 -22.60 33.23 -0.94
N ARG A 44 -22.06 33.32 -2.16
CA ARG A 44 -22.81 33.72 -3.36
C ARG A 44 -23.60 32.56 -3.96
N HIS A 45 -23.08 31.34 -3.83
CA HIS A 45 -23.71 30.10 -4.29
C HIS A 45 -23.79 29.14 -3.10
N PRO A 46 -24.92 29.14 -2.36
CA PRO A 46 -25.03 28.36 -1.13
C PRO A 46 -25.00 26.87 -1.45
N ALA A 47 -24.01 26.19 -0.88
CA ALA A 47 -23.81 24.76 -0.97
C ALA A 47 -23.94 24.15 0.43
N VAL A 48 -24.74 23.09 0.58
CA VAL A 48 -24.92 22.41 1.88
C VAL A 48 -23.82 21.37 2.05
N VAL A 49 -23.14 21.40 3.19
CA VAL A 49 -22.07 20.45 3.51
C VAL A 49 -22.64 19.04 3.54
N GLY A 50 -22.13 18.14 2.69
CA GLY A 50 -22.52 16.73 2.70
C GLY A 50 -23.90 16.46 2.11
N ALA A 51 -24.40 17.30 1.21
CA ALA A 51 -25.61 17.01 0.43
C ALA A 51 -25.46 15.77 -0.47
N THR A 52 -24.22 15.42 -0.83
CA THR A 52 -23.87 14.18 -1.55
C THR A 52 -23.68 13.02 -0.57
N THR A 53 -24.03 11.80 -1.00
CA THR A 53 -24.10 10.59 -0.17
C THR A 53 -22.83 10.32 0.66
N GLN A 54 -23.00 9.80 1.88
CA GLN A 54 -21.90 9.45 2.81
C GLN A 54 -20.80 8.58 2.17
N ALA A 55 -21.14 7.70 1.23
CA ALA A 55 -20.20 6.87 0.50
C ALA A 55 -19.25 7.68 -0.40
N LEU A 56 -19.76 8.73 -1.06
CA LEU A 56 -18.93 9.63 -1.86
C LEU A 56 -18.03 10.50 -0.98
N ILE A 57 -18.53 10.91 0.20
CA ILE A 57 -17.73 11.65 1.19
C ILE A 57 -16.56 10.80 1.72
N ALA A 58 -16.82 9.53 2.05
CA ALA A 58 -15.77 8.62 2.52
C ALA A 58 -14.70 8.41 1.43
N LYS A 59 -15.13 8.16 0.18
CA LYS A 59 -14.24 7.98 -0.96
C LYS A 59 -13.41 9.24 -1.25
N ALA A 60 -14.04 10.41 -1.27
CA ALA A 60 -13.34 11.68 -1.49
C ALA A 60 -12.34 12.02 -0.38
N ARG A 61 -12.66 11.67 0.87
CA ARG A 61 -11.75 11.82 2.01
C ARG A 61 -10.54 10.89 1.88
N GLU A 62 -10.77 9.64 1.49
CA GLU A 62 -9.73 8.66 1.25
C GLU A 62 -8.83 9.07 0.08
N GLU A 63 -9.41 9.52 -1.03
CA GLU A 63 -8.68 10.09 -2.18
C GLU A 63 -7.86 11.33 -1.79
N LEU A 64 -8.39 12.22 -0.93
CA LEU A 64 -7.65 13.37 -0.43
C LEU A 64 -6.46 12.92 0.43
N ILE A 65 -6.68 12.03 1.38
CA ILE A 65 -5.62 11.48 2.23
C ILE A 65 -4.54 10.86 1.35
N ASN A 66 -4.92 10.00 0.40
CA ASN A 66 -3.98 9.36 -0.51
C ASN A 66 -3.24 10.36 -1.42
N SER A 67 -3.91 11.41 -1.90
CA SER A 67 -3.29 12.46 -2.71
C SER A 67 -2.30 13.33 -1.89
N VAL A 68 -2.62 13.62 -0.64
CA VAL A 68 -1.78 14.43 0.25
C VAL A 68 -0.58 13.61 0.74
N PHE A 69 -0.78 12.34 1.12
CA PHE A 69 0.29 11.42 1.49
C PHE A 69 1.08 10.89 0.29
N GLY A 70 0.58 11.05 -0.94
CA GLY A 70 1.32 10.76 -2.17
C GLY A 70 2.33 11.86 -2.55
N LEU A 71 2.27 13.04 -1.91
CA LEU A 71 3.25 14.09 -2.14
C LEU A 71 4.56 13.76 -1.40
N GLU A 72 5.66 13.69 -2.14
CA GLU A 72 7.01 13.42 -1.61
C GLU A 72 7.38 14.36 -0.46
N SER A 73 6.97 15.64 -0.53
CA SER A 73 7.18 16.63 0.53
C SER A 73 6.47 16.28 1.84
N VAL A 74 5.26 15.71 1.77
CA VAL A 74 4.50 15.29 2.96
C VAL A 74 5.08 13.99 3.52
N GLN A 75 5.51 13.07 2.66
CA GLN A 75 6.22 11.86 3.07
C GLN A 75 7.53 12.19 3.80
N LEU A 76 8.30 13.16 3.29
CA LEU A 76 9.54 13.62 3.91
C LEU A 76 9.27 14.27 5.28
N VAL A 77 8.23 15.10 5.38
CA VAL A 77 7.82 15.69 6.68
C VAL A 77 7.37 14.60 7.65
N ALA A 78 6.54 13.65 7.22
CA ALA A 78 6.08 12.54 8.04
C ALA A 78 7.25 11.65 8.51
N ALA A 79 8.19 11.34 7.62
CA ALA A 79 9.41 10.60 7.95
C ALA A 79 10.29 11.38 8.94
N SER A 80 10.45 12.69 8.77
CA SER A 80 11.20 13.54 9.71
C SER A 80 10.56 13.58 11.10
N LEU A 81 9.23 13.63 11.16
CA LEU A 81 8.48 13.61 12.41
C LEU A 81 8.62 12.26 13.11
N ALA A 82 8.46 11.16 12.36
CA ALA A 82 8.66 9.80 12.88
C ALA A 82 10.10 9.59 13.39
N ALA A 83 11.12 10.08 12.67
CA ALA A 83 12.51 10.04 13.12
C ALA A 83 12.75 10.86 14.40
N GLY A 84 12.11 12.03 14.50
CA GLY A 84 12.14 12.85 15.72
C GLY A 84 11.49 12.14 16.91
N GLU A 85 10.34 11.51 16.71
CA GLU A 85 9.66 10.71 17.73
C GLU A 85 10.51 9.52 18.20
N LEU A 86 11.11 8.77 17.27
CA LEU A 86 12.03 7.68 17.61
C LEU A 86 13.21 8.16 18.46
N SER A 87 13.83 9.27 18.08
CA SER A 87 14.95 9.86 18.81
C SER A 87 14.56 10.23 20.26
N ALA A 88 13.34 10.75 20.45
CA ALA A 88 12.81 11.06 21.77
C ALA A 88 12.53 9.78 22.59
N LEU A 89 12.00 8.73 21.97
CA LEU A 89 11.76 7.44 22.64
C LEU A 89 13.08 6.81 23.11
N ASP A 90 14.14 6.88 22.30
CA ASP A 90 15.45 6.35 22.68
C ASP A 90 16.07 7.15 23.82
N LEU A 91 15.95 8.48 23.81
CA LEU A 91 16.38 9.30 24.92
C LEU A 91 15.61 8.96 26.22
N ILE A 92 14.29 8.76 26.14
CA ILE A 92 13.49 8.35 27.31
C ILE A 92 13.97 7.00 27.86
N ARG A 93 14.27 6.04 26.99
CA ARG A 93 14.78 4.72 27.39
C ARG A 93 16.14 4.83 28.07
N LEU A 94 17.05 5.63 27.52
CA LEU A 94 18.36 5.89 28.13
C LEU A 94 18.21 6.46 29.54
N ARG A 95 17.37 7.51 29.69
CA ARG A 95 17.12 8.13 30.99
C ARG A 95 16.43 7.20 31.99
N LEU A 96 15.54 6.32 31.52
CA LEU A 96 14.93 5.28 32.35
C LEU A 96 15.97 4.30 32.86
N THR A 97 16.90 3.85 32.01
CA THR A 97 17.99 2.95 32.43
C THR A 97 18.87 3.62 33.47
N GLU A 98 19.31 4.86 33.24
CA GLU A 98 20.08 5.65 34.22
C GLU A 98 19.32 5.79 35.55
N ALA A 99 18.02 6.06 35.49
CA ALA A 99 17.19 6.19 36.68
C ALA A 99 17.10 4.86 37.45
N ILE A 100 16.89 3.73 36.76
CA ILE A 100 16.85 2.40 37.36
C ILE A 100 18.18 2.04 38.03
N GLU A 101 19.31 2.33 37.37
CA GLU A 101 20.65 2.08 37.92
C GLU A 101 20.94 2.92 39.16
N SER A 102 20.35 4.11 39.26
CA SER A 102 20.52 5.01 40.42
C SER A 102 19.63 4.69 41.63
N LEU A 103 18.71 3.72 41.52
CA LEU A 103 17.77 3.40 42.61
C LEU A 103 18.47 2.68 43.77
N ASP A 104 18.34 3.26 44.97
CA ASP A 104 18.70 2.56 46.21
C ASP A 104 17.64 1.51 46.55
N THR A 105 18.04 0.24 46.53
CA THR A 105 17.20 -0.92 46.83
C THR A 105 17.36 -1.42 48.27
N SER A 106 17.99 -0.63 49.15
CA SER A 106 18.06 -0.93 50.58
C SER A 106 16.67 -1.18 51.19
N THR A 107 16.60 -2.01 52.23
CA THR A 107 15.32 -2.40 52.88
C THR A 107 14.53 -1.21 53.42
N ALA A 108 15.19 -0.10 53.77
CA ALA A 108 14.53 1.14 54.18
C ALA A 108 13.84 1.88 53.02
N ASN A 109 14.40 1.79 51.81
CA ASN A 109 13.93 2.48 50.61
C ASN A 109 13.19 1.56 49.62
N ALA A 110 13.09 0.26 49.90
CA ALA A 110 12.45 -0.74 49.06
C ALA A 110 11.03 -0.36 48.57
N PRO A 111 10.13 0.24 49.37
CA PRO A 111 8.82 0.68 48.88
C PRO A 111 8.91 1.79 47.82
N LEU A 112 9.90 2.69 47.96
CA LEU A 112 10.14 3.78 47.03
C LEU A 112 10.74 3.25 45.72
N ALA A 113 11.71 2.33 45.83
CA ALA A 113 12.31 1.64 44.69
C ALA A 113 11.27 0.85 43.88
N CYS A 114 10.38 0.09 44.54
CA CYS A 114 9.31 -0.65 43.86
C CYS A 114 8.34 0.28 43.10
N ARG A 115 7.98 1.44 43.67
CA ARG A 115 7.14 2.44 43.00
C ARG A 115 7.84 3.06 41.79
N ALA A 116 9.12 3.40 41.93
CA ALA A 116 9.92 3.93 40.83
C ALA A 116 10.03 2.90 39.69
N LEU A 117 10.29 1.63 40.01
CA LEU A 117 10.33 0.54 39.03
C LEU A 117 8.98 0.33 38.32
N ALA A 118 7.87 0.40 39.04
CA ALA A 118 6.54 0.31 38.43
C ALA A 118 6.24 1.48 37.47
N ALA A 119 6.65 2.69 37.83
CA ALA A 119 6.56 3.87 36.97
C ALA A 119 7.45 3.73 35.72
N CYS A 120 8.67 3.22 35.89
CA CYS A 120 9.58 2.94 34.79
C CYS A 120 9.02 1.89 33.83
N ALA A 121 8.47 0.79 34.35
CA ALA A 121 7.83 -0.26 33.55
C ALA A 121 6.63 0.26 32.76
N THR A 122 5.81 1.12 33.37
CA THR A 122 4.66 1.76 32.70
C THR A 122 5.12 2.68 31.57
N THR A 123 6.14 3.50 31.83
CA THR A 123 6.72 4.40 30.81
C THR A 123 7.29 3.59 29.64
N LEU A 124 8.02 2.51 29.94
CA LEU A 124 8.58 1.62 28.91
C LEU A 124 7.48 0.97 28.06
N ARG A 125 6.39 0.50 28.66
CA ARG A 125 5.22 -0.01 27.93
C ARG A 125 4.60 1.05 27.02
N LEU A 126 4.40 2.27 27.52
CA LEU A 126 3.82 3.37 26.73
C LEU A 126 4.71 3.74 25.55
N THR A 127 6.02 3.83 25.75
CA THR A 127 6.98 4.12 24.65
C THR A 127 7.00 3.01 23.60
N GLN A 128 6.84 1.74 23.99
CA GLN A 128 6.70 0.62 23.04
C GLN A 128 5.41 0.69 22.23
N GLU A 129 4.29 1.03 22.88
CA GLU A 129 3.00 1.16 22.18
C GLU A 129 3.01 2.32 21.18
N VAL A 130 3.57 3.47 21.56
CA VAL A 130 3.75 4.63 20.67
C VAL A 130 4.69 4.29 19.52
N GLY A 131 5.84 3.66 19.78
CA GLY A 131 6.78 3.26 18.74
C GLY A 131 6.17 2.32 17.69
N ARG A 132 5.36 1.35 18.11
CA ARG A 132 4.64 0.44 17.18
C ARG A 132 3.54 1.12 16.37
N LYS A 133 2.98 2.24 16.86
CA LYS A 133 1.99 3.03 16.12
C LYS A 133 2.64 4.03 15.16
N ALA A 134 3.78 4.60 15.55
CA ALA A 134 4.54 5.55 14.75
C ALA A 134 5.17 4.89 13.51
N LEU A 135 5.68 3.66 13.67
CA LEU A 135 6.02 2.80 12.54
C LEU A 135 5.05 1.63 12.50
N PRO A 136 4.07 1.62 11.58
CA PRO A 136 3.26 0.44 11.35
C PRO A 136 4.13 -0.62 10.65
N LEU A 137 4.99 -1.29 11.42
CA LEU A 137 5.92 -2.34 10.96
C LEU A 137 5.16 -3.47 10.24
N GLU A 138 3.92 -3.75 10.67
CA GLU A 138 3.02 -4.70 9.99
C GLU A 138 2.60 -4.22 8.59
N LYS A 139 2.39 -2.91 8.40
CA LYS A 139 2.06 -2.33 7.08
C LYS A 139 3.29 -2.15 6.20
N LEU A 140 4.46 -1.90 6.79
CA LEU A 140 5.73 -1.87 6.06
C LEU A 140 6.08 -3.25 5.50
N GLY A 141 5.82 -4.33 6.25
CA GLY A 141 5.94 -5.70 5.74
C GLY A 141 5.02 -5.96 4.55
N GLN A 142 3.73 -5.59 4.68
CA GLN A 142 2.74 -5.72 3.60
C GLN A 142 3.00 -4.80 2.39
N ALA A 143 3.65 -3.66 2.58
CA ALA A 143 4.01 -2.75 1.47
C ALA A 143 5.29 -3.18 0.75
N LEU A 144 6.17 -3.93 1.42
CA LEU A 144 7.37 -4.54 0.82
C LEU A 144 7.03 -5.85 0.09
N GLU A 145 5.97 -6.56 0.51
CA GLU A 145 5.30 -7.60 -0.27
C GLU A 145 4.47 -6.94 -1.37
N THR A 146 5.14 -6.39 -2.38
CA THR A 146 4.46 -6.09 -3.64
C THR A 146 4.23 -7.44 -4.31
N ASP A 147 3.04 -8.02 -4.16
CA ASP A 147 2.62 -9.13 -4.98
C ASP A 147 2.67 -8.65 -6.44
N GLU A 148 3.72 -9.02 -7.17
CA GLU A 148 3.82 -8.78 -8.60
C GLU A 148 2.62 -9.47 -9.26
N LEU A 149 1.66 -8.66 -9.72
CA LEU A 149 0.53 -9.16 -10.48
C LEU A 149 1.06 -9.96 -11.67
N PRO A 150 0.62 -11.21 -11.88
CA PRO A 150 1.14 -12.02 -12.98
C PRO A 150 0.87 -11.32 -14.31
N GLU A 151 1.91 -11.21 -15.13
CA GLU A 151 1.81 -10.57 -16.44
C GLU A 151 0.92 -11.41 -17.37
N LEU A 152 -0.11 -10.78 -17.94
CA LEU A 152 -0.95 -11.42 -18.95
C LEU A 152 -0.21 -11.41 -20.29
N ILE A 153 0.44 -12.52 -20.63
CA ILE A 153 1.10 -12.71 -21.93
C ILE A 153 0.08 -13.23 -22.95
N ILE A 154 -0.25 -12.42 -23.95
CA ILE A 154 -1.11 -12.82 -25.08
C ILE A 154 -0.20 -13.20 -26.24
N HIS A 155 -0.19 -14.48 -26.64
CA HIS A 155 0.48 -14.93 -27.85
C HIS A 155 -0.50 -15.57 -28.83
N VAL A 156 -0.15 -15.56 -30.12
CA VAL A 156 -0.90 -16.28 -31.16
C VAL A 156 -0.56 -17.75 -31.05
N MET A 157 -1.58 -18.60 -30.99
CA MET A 157 -1.39 -20.05 -30.92
C MET A 157 -0.88 -20.60 -32.25
N THR A 158 0.15 -21.43 -32.19
CA THR A 158 0.62 -22.22 -33.32
C THR A 158 -0.26 -23.44 -33.53
N GLU A 159 -0.17 -24.09 -34.69
CA GLU A 159 -0.93 -25.33 -34.96
C GLU A 159 -0.60 -26.44 -33.96
N GLN A 160 0.65 -26.48 -33.47
CA GLN A 160 1.08 -27.43 -32.43
C GLN A 160 0.40 -27.15 -31.09
N ASP A 161 0.33 -25.88 -30.67
CA ASP A 161 -0.34 -25.49 -29.41
C ASP A 161 -1.83 -25.84 -29.44
N VAL A 162 -2.47 -25.74 -30.61
CA VAL A 162 -3.87 -26.12 -30.80
C VAL A 162 -4.05 -27.64 -30.70
N LEU A 163 -3.13 -28.43 -31.25
CA LEU A 163 -3.16 -29.89 -31.14
C LEU A 163 -3.01 -30.35 -29.70
N ASP A 164 -2.07 -29.74 -28.97
CA ASP A 164 -1.81 -30.07 -27.57
C ASP A 164 -2.99 -29.69 -26.68
N MET A 165 -3.58 -28.49 -26.88
CA MET A 165 -4.81 -28.09 -26.17
C MET A 165 -5.99 -29.04 -26.45
N ARG A 166 -6.16 -29.49 -27.70
CA ARG A 166 -7.21 -30.45 -28.08
C ARG A 166 -6.95 -31.84 -27.53
N ALA A 167 -5.70 -32.22 -27.30
CA ALA A 167 -5.34 -33.48 -26.64
C ALA A 167 -5.65 -33.39 -25.14
N GLU A 168 -5.32 -32.27 -24.49
CA GLU A 168 -5.63 -32.04 -23.07
C GLU A 168 -7.14 -31.97 -22.81
N GLN A 169 -7.92 -31.33 -23.68
CA GLN A 169 -9.39 -31.33 -23.59
C GLN A 169 -9.97 -32.73 -23.68
N ARG A 170 -9.52 -33.55 -24.65
CA ARG A 170 -9.95 -34.94 -24.77
C ARG A 170 -9.58 -35.77 -23.54
N ARG A 171 -8.42 -35.50 -22.94
CA ARG A 171 -7.99 -36.17 -21.71
C ARG A 171 -8.88 -35.79 -20.53
N TYR A 172 -9.13 -34.50 -20.34
CA TYR A 172 -10.00 -34.00 -19.27
C TYR A 172 -11.43 -34.52 -19.39
N ASP A 173 -11.98 -34.57 -20.60
CA ASP A 173 -13.31 -35.13 -20.86
C ASP A 173 -13.36 -36.64 -20.57
N ALA A 174 -12.29 -37.37 -20.90
CA ALA A 174 -12.17 -38.80 -20.59
C ALA A 174 -11.97 -39.06 -19.08
N GLU A 175 -11.26 -38.18 -18.35
CA GLU A 175 -11.16 -38.19 -16.88
C GLU A 175 -12.53 -37.97 -16.24
N MET A 176 -13.29 -37.00 -16.73
CA MET A 176 -14.61 -36.66 -16.21
C MET A 176 -15.67 -37.72 -16.52
N ASN A 177 -15.57 -38.40 -17.67
CA ASN A 177 -16.47 -39.48 -18.05
C ASN A 177 -16.05 -40.85 -17.46
N GLY A 178 -14.90 -40.93 -16.79
CA GLY A 178 -14.40 -42.16 -16.16
C GLY A 178 -13.97 -43.24 -17.16
N GLU A 179 -13.58 -42.84 -18.38
CA GLU A 179 -13.25 -43.75 -19.49
C GLU A 179 -11.74 -44.00 -19.62
N LEU A 180 -10.91 -43.48 -18.71
CA LEU A 180 -9.46 -43.63 -18.79
C LEU A 180 -8.97 -44.94 -18.17
N ASN A 181 -8.29 -45.75 -18.97
CA ASN A 181 -7.45 -46.83 -18.50
C ASN A 181 -6.06 -46.29 -18.11
N ASP A 182 -5.63 -46.58 -16.89
CA ASP A 182 -4.34 -46.14 -16.33
C ASP A 182 -3.12 -46.50 -17.21
N ASP A 183 -3.22 -47.61 -17.96
CA ASP A 183 -2.16 -48.10 -18.84
C ASP A 183 -1.96 -47.22 -20.10
N GLU A 184 -3.00 -46.54 -20.59
CA GLU A 184 -2.89 -45.63 -21.74
C GLU A 184 -2.27 -44.29 -21.35
N ILE A 185 -2.53 -43.82 -20.12
CA ILE A 185 -1.95 -42.59 -19.56
C ILE A 185 -0.43 -42.75 -19.40
N GLN A 186 0.03 -43.88 -18.86
CA GLN A 186 1.47 -44.14 -18.64
C GLN A 186 2.24 -44.21 -19.97
N ASN A 187 1.64 -44.81 -21.00
CA ASN A 187 2.25 -44.90 -22.32
C ASN A 187 2.36 -43.53 -23.00
N GLU A 188 1.37 -42.64 -22.83
CA GLU A 188 1.38 -41.30 -23.42
C GLU A 188 2.37 -40.37 -22.70
N ILE A 189 2.48 -40.44 -21.36
CA ILE A 189 3.49 -39.71 -20.57
C ILE A 189 4.90 -40.12 -21.01
N TRP A 190 5.15 -41.42 -21.18
CA TRP A 190 6.43 -41.92 -21.67
C TRP A 190 6.75 -41.41 -23.08
N ARG A 191 5.75 -41.32 -23.96
CA ARG A 191 5.89 -40.79 -25.33
C ARG A 191 6.23 -39.30 -25.34
N GLN A 192 5.54 -38.51 -24.53
CA GLN A 192 5.76 -37.07 -24.39
C GLN A 192 7.15 -36.76 -23.81
N HIS A 193 7.57 -37.50 -22.78
CA HIS A 193 8.92 -37.39 -22.23
C HIS A 193 10.01 -37.73 -23.28
N LYS A 194 9.77 -38.74 -24.12
CA LYS A 194 10.69 -39.13 -25.20
C LYS A 194 10.74 -38.10 -26.33
N LEU A 195 9.60 -37.51 -26.70
CA LEU A 195 9.51 -36.44 -27.71
C LEU A 195 10.14 -35.13 -27.22
N GLY A 196 9.94 -34.76 -25.94
CA GLY A 196 10.59 -33.61 -25.32
C GLY A 196 12.12 -33.72 -25.23
N LEU A 197 12.66 -34.93 -25.15
CA LEU A 197 14.10 -35.19 -25.25
C LEU A 197 14.66 -35.06 -26.68
N LEU A 198 13.84 -35.32 -27.70
CA LEU A 198 14.20 -35.20 -29.12
C LEU A 198 14.11 -33.75 -29.64
N ASN A 199 13.33 -32.90 -28.98
CA ASN A 199 13.08 -31.52 -29.41
C ASN A 199 13.89 -30.47 -28.64
N LYS A 200 14.99 -30.86 -27.98
CA LYS A 200 15.96 -29.90 -27.45
C LYS A 200 16.72 -29.29 -28.64
N PRO A 201 16.58 -27.99 -28.93
CA PRO A 201 17.49 -27.34 -29.86
C PRO A 201 18.90 -27.38 -29.25
N GLU A 202 19.88 -27.83 -30.03
CA GLU A 202 21.29 -27.62 -29.70
C GLU A 202 21.48 -26.09 -29.56
N LEU A 203 21.85 -25.65 -28.36
CA LEU A 203 22.21 -24.26 -28.11
C LEU A 203 23.55 -24.02 -28.83
N ASP A 204 23.50 -23.33 -29.96
CA ASP A 204 24.68 -22.73 -30.60
C ASP A 204 25.24 -21.66 -29.63
N ASP A 205 26.40 -21.95 -29.05
CA ASP A 205 27.24 -21.03 -28.29
C ASP A 205 27.88 -20.02 -29.26
N ASP A 206 27.18 -18.95 -29.63
CA ASP A 206 27.80 -17.76 -30.22
C ASP A 206 27.92 -16.65 -29.15
N ILE A 207 29.01 -16.74 -28.38
CA ILE A 207 29.53 -15.65 -27.54
C ILE A 207 30.14 -14.59 -28.46
N ILE A 208 29.52 -13.42 -28.56
CA ILE A 208 30.14 -12.24 -29.17
C ILE A 208 30.96 -11.51 -28.08
N GLU A 209 32.29 -11.68 -28.11
CA GLU A 209 33.22 -10.78 -27.41
C GLU A 209 33.37 -9.49 -28.23
N GLU A 210 32.88 -8.37 -27.68
CA GLU A 210 33.20 -7.03 -28.18
C GLU A 210 34.67 -6.69 -27.87
N SER A 211 35.41 -6.24 -28.89
CA SER A 211 36.74 -5.61 -28.79
C SER A 211 36.65 -4.11 -29.04
#